data_AF-A0A7C3LL04-F1
#
_entry.id   AF-A0A7C3LL04-F1
#
_cell.length_a   1.000
_cell.length_b   1.000
_cell.length_c   1.000
_cell.angle_alpha   90.00
_cell.angle_beta   90.00
_cell.angle_gamma   90.00
#
_symmetry.space_group_name_H-M   'P 1'
#
loop_
_entity.id
_entity.type
_entity.pdbx_description
1 polymer ?
#
loop_
_entity_poly.entity_id
_entity_poly.type
_entity_poly.pdbx_seq_one_letter_code
_entity_poly.pdbx_strand_id
1 'polypeptide(L)'
;MRKWGVLGGVFVLGLPALAAAQDSAPPAINQADTAWMLVATALVLLMTPALAFFYGGLVRSKNALNTMMMSVVSLGFVGILWAIVGYSLAFGPGNAWIGDLSRVFLSGVTPDPQGTIPHVLFMAYQGTFAIITAALISGAIVERMRFSAYVAFISLWALVVYSPIAHWVWG
;
A
#
# COMPACT_ATOMS: atom_id res chain seq x y z
N MET A 1 55.64 -27.33 -27.78
CA MET A 1 55.94 -25.91 -27.49
C MET A 1 54.75 -25.06 -27.94
N ARG A 2 53.93 -24.56 -27.00
CA ARG A 2 52.69 -23.82 -27.29
C ARG A 2 52.56 -22.70 -26.25
N LYS A 3 52.78 -21.45 -26.66
CA LYS A 3 52.56 -20.25 -25.84
C LYS A 3 51.81 -19.21 -26.68
N TRP A 4 50.49 -19.34 -26.73
CA TRP A 4 49.56 -18.32 -27.18
C TRP A 4 48.39 -18.34 -26.20
N GLY A 5 48.16 -17.27 -25.43
CA GLY A 5 46.98 -17.19 -24.56
C GLY A 5 47.02 -16.26 -23.35
N VAL A 6 47.65 -15.07 -23.40
CA VAL A 6 47.60 -14.14 -22.23
C VAL A 6 47.12 -12.72 -22.56
N LEU A 7 46.92 -12.34 -23.83
CA LEU A 7 46.57 -10.93 -24.16
C LEU A 7 45.06 -10.62 -24.27
N GLY A 8 44.15 -11.58 -24.04
CA GLY A 8 42.71 -11.36 -24.17
C GLY A 8 41.95 -10.96 -22.89
N GLY A 9 42.59 -11.03 -21.71
CA GLY A 9 41.87 -11.00 -20.43
C GLY A 9 41.74 -9.63 -19.75
N VAL A 10 42.47 -8.61 -20.18
CA VAL A 10 42.62 -7.37 -19.41
C VAL A 10 41.58 -6.29 -19.77
N PHE A 11 40.90 -6.39 -20.93
CA PHE A 11 40.02 -5.32 -21.39
C PHE A 11 38.54 -5.41 -20.93
N VAL A 12 38.13 -6.53 -20.31
CA VAL A 12 36.71 -6.76 -19.94
C VAL A 12 36.43 -6.48 -18.45
N LEU A 13 37.47 -6.33 -17.62
CA LEU A 13 37.31 -6.19 -16.16
C LEU A 13 37.16 -4.73 -15.66
N GLY A 14 37.30 -3.73 -16.54
CA GLY A 14 37.22 -2.30 -16.18
C GLY A 14 35.83 -1.66 -16.31
N LEU A 15 34.89 -2.31 -17.00
CA LEU A 15 33.55 -1.75 -17.26
C LEU A 15 32.57 -1.71 -16.06
N PRO A 16 32.63 -2.57 -15.02
CA PRO A 16 31.65 -2.48 -13.94
C PRO A 16 31.93 -1.31 -12.99
N ALA A 17 33.13 -0.72 -13.02
CA ALA A 17 33.48 0.41 -12.16
C ALA A 17 32.90 1.75 -12.64
N LEU A 18 32.63 1.91 -13.95
CA LEU A 18 31.93 3.09 -14.47
C LEU A 18 30.41 3.04 -14.22
N ALA A 19 29.83 1.85 -14.01
CA ALA A 19 28.41 1.70 -13.67
C ALA A 19 28.10 1.96 -12.18
N ALA A 20 29.13 1.91 -11.31
CA ALA A 20 28.98 2.12 -9.87
C ALA A 20 29.09 3.60 -9.44
N ALA A 21 29.32 4.50 -10.39
CA ALA A 21 29.35 5.95 -10.16
C ALA A 21 28.03 6.58 -10.62
N GLN A 22 26.90 6.07 -10.14
CA GLN A 22 25.66 6.85 -10.15
C GLN A 22 25.69 7.73 -8.90
N ASP A 23 26.17 8.97 -9.08
CA ASP A 23 26.08 10.03 -8.08
C ASP A 23 24.70 9.98 -7.42
N SER A 24 24.71 9.78 -6.11
CA SER A 24 23.51 9.80 -5.27
C SER A 24 23.06 11.26 -5.14
N ALA A 25 22.47 11.77 -6.22
CA ALA A 25 21.64 12.95 -6.15
C ALA A 25 20.58 12.72 -5.05
N PRO A 26 20.26 13.74 -4.24
CA PRO A 26 19.22 13.61 -3.22
C PRO A 26 17.95 13.05 -3.88
N PRO A 27 17.18 12.19 -3.18
CA PRO A 27 15.98 11.57 -3.72
C PRO A 27 15.08 12.64 -4.33
N ALA A 28 15.12 12.71 -5.65
CA ALA A 28 14.32 13.63 -6.45
C ALA A 28 13.14 12.84 -6.98
N ILE A 29 11.99 13.50 -7.04
CA ILE A 29 10.78 12.89 -7.59
C ILE A 29 11.04 12.51 -9.05
N ASN A 30 10.92 11.23 -9.34
CA ASN A 30 10.97 10.70 -10.69
C ASN A 30 9.57 10.70 -11.28
N GLN A 31 9.38 11.36 -12.43
CA GLN A 31 8.08 11.48 -13.06
C GLN A 31 7.53 10.14 -13.58
N ALA A 32 8.40 9.24 -14.07
CA ALA A 32 7.99 7.91 -14.53
C ALA A 32 7.53 7.05 -13.36
N ASP A 33 8.26 7.05 -12.24
CA ASP A 33 7.87 6.34 -11.03
C ASP A 33 6.56 6.90 -10.48
N THR A 34 6.40 8.23 -10.46
CA THR A 34 5.17 8.89 -10.01
C THR A 34 3.98 8.52 -10.88
N ALA A 35 4.14 8.57 -12.21
CA ALA A 35 3.10 8.19 -13.16
C ALA A 35 2.68 6.73 -12.98
N TRP A 36 3.65 5.82 -12.86
CA TRP A 36 3.38 4.41 -12.61
C TRP A 36 2.67 4.19 -11.27
N MET A 37 3.12 4.85 -10.20
CA MET A 37 2.51 4.71 -8.88
C MET A 37 1.09 5.28 -8.81
N LEU A 38 0.78 6.34 -9.57
CA LEU A 38 -0.60 6.82 -9.71
C LEU A 38 -1.49 5.78 -10.39
N VAL A 39 -1.03 5.18 -11.49
CA VAL A 39 -1.76 4.12 -12.19
C VAL A 39 -1.92 2.90 -11.28
N ALA A 40 -0.86 2.45 -10.61
CA ALA A 40 -0.90 1.34 -9.68
C ALA A 40 -1.89 1.58 -8.53
N THR A 41 -1.89 2.79 -7.96
CA THR A 41 -2.86 3.19 -6.92
C THR A 41 -4.30 3.06 -7.43
N ALA A 42 -4.58 3.56 -8.64
CA ALA A 42 -5.92 3.46 -9.23
C ALA A 42 -6.33 2.00 -9.49
N LEU A 43 -5.40 1.15 -9.96
CA LEU A 43 -5.65 -0.27 -10.20
C LEU A 43 -5.95 -1.04 -8.91
N VAL A 44 -5.22 -0.78 -7.82
CA VAL A 44 -5.49 -1.41 -6.52
C VAL A 44 -6.82 -0.91 -5.95
N LEU A 45 -7.10 0.39 -6.07
CA LEU A 45 -8.38 0.94 -5.61
C LEU A 45 -9.57 0.30 -6.35
N LEU A 46 -9.43 0.04 -7.66
CA LEU A 46 -10.43 -0.64 -8.50
C LEU A 46 -10.76 -2.07 -8.02
N MET A 47 -9.86 -2.73 -7.28
CA MET A 47 -10.12 -4.06 -6.72
C MET A 47 -11.28 -4.04 -5.72
N THR A 48 -11.53 -2.92 -5.03
CA THR A 48 -12.61 -2.84 -4.02
C THR A 48 -14.01 -2.87 -4.62
N PRO A 49 -14.37 -2.05 -5.64
CA PRO A 49 -15.64 -2.20 -6.34
C PRO A 49 -15.71 -3.51 -7.13
N ALA A 50 -14.60 -4.01 -7.69
CA ALA A 50 -14.58 -5.33 -8.33
C ALA A 50 -14.94 -6.44 -7.33
N LEU A 51 -14.41 -6.36 -6.10
CA LEU A 51 -14.74 -7.27 -5.00
C LEU A 51 -16.21 -7.16 -4.59
N ALA A 52 -16.77 -5.95 -4.57
CA ALA A 52 -18.18 -5.75 -4.29
C ALA A 52 -19.06 -6.52 -5.27
N PHE A 53 -18.80 -6.39 -6.58
CA PHE A 53 -19.50 -7.16 -7.60
C PHE A 53 -19.25 -8.67 -7.47
N PHE A 54 -18.02 -9.06 -7.15
CA PHE A 54 -17.67 -10.47 -6.95
C PHE A 54 -18.48 -11.10 -5.81
N TYR A 55 -18.45 -10.52 -4.60
CA TYR A 55 -19.23 -11.05 -3.47
C TYR A 55 -20.73 -10.85 -3.64
N GLY A 56 -21.17 -9.74 -4.24
CA GLY A 56 -22.57 -9.50 -4.57
C GLY A 56 -23.15 -10.55 -5.53
N GLY A 57 -22.34 -11.06 -6.46
CA GLY A 57 -22.73 -12.11 -7.41
C GLY A 57 -22.77 -13.53 -6.82
N LEU A 58 -22.12 -13.76 -5.66
CA LEU A 58 -22.10 -15.07 -5.00
C LEU A 58 -23.27 -15.28 -4.02
N VAL A 59 -24.01 -14.21 -3.70
CA VAL A 59 -25.15 -14.27 -2.77
C VAL A 59 -26.49 -14.25 -3.49
N ARG A 60 -27.56 -14.58 -2.76
CA ARG A 60 -28.92 -14.46 -3.28
C ARG A 60 -29.24 -13.00 -3.60
N SER A 61 -30.00 -12.77 -4.67
CA SER A 61 -30.38 -11.43 -5.14
C SER A 61 -30.94 -10.50 -4.05
N LYS A 62 -31.74 -11.04 -3.12
CA LYS A 62 -32.29 -10.29 -1.98
C LYS A 62 -31.23 -9.70 -1.04
N ASN A 63 -30.02 -10.27 -1.02
CA ASN A 63 -28.91 -9.87 -0.15
C ASN A 63 -27.75 -9.22 -0.92
N ALA A 64 -27.82 -9.15 -2.25
CA ALA A 64 -26.75 -8.66 -3.11
C ALA A 64 -26.38 -7.21 -2.78
N LEU A 65 -27.37 -6.32 -2.63
CA LEU A 65 -27.13 -4.91 -2.32
C LEU A 65 -26.38 -4.74 -0.99
N ASN A 66 -26.83 -5.40 0.08
CA ASN A 66 -26.17 -5.33 1.38
C ASN A 66 -24.74 -5.85 1.33
N THR A 67 -24.50 -6.93 0.57
CA THR A 67 -23.17 -7.52 0.39
C THR A 67 -22.22 -6.59 -0.36
N MET A 68 -22.68 -5.99 -1.46
CA MET A 68 -21.91 -4.98 -2.19
C MET A 68 -21.58 -3.78 -1.29
N MET A 69 -22.55 -3.31 -0.50
CA MET A 69 -22.35 -2.20 0.44
C MET A 69 -21.32 -2.52 1.53
N MET A 70 -21.25 -3.77 2.02
CA MET A 70 -20.21 -4.19 2.97
C MET A 70 -18.81 -4.11 2.35
N SER A 71 -18.64 -4.36 1.06
CA SER A 71 -17.35 -4.14 0.40
C SER A 71 -17.07 -2.65 0.18
N VAL A 72 -18.02 -1.88 -0.38
CA VAL A 72 -17.82 -0.47 -0.76
C VAL A 72 -17.63 0.45 0.45
N VAL A 73 -18.29 0.18 1.59
CA VAL A 73 -18.18 1.02 2.80
C VAL A 73 -16.75 1.09 3.35
N SER A 74 -15.91 0.09 3.05
CA SER A 74 -14.50 0.10 3.43
C SER A 74 -13.73 1.28 2.83
N LEU A 75 -14.05 1.71 1.59
CA LEU A 75 -13.42 2.85 0.93
C LEU A 75 -13.56 4.13 1.76
N GLY A 76 -14.75 4.36 2.32
CA GLY A 76 -15.03 5.52 3.15
C GLY A 76 -14.42 5.38 4.54
N PHE A 77 -14.81 4.36 5.30
CA PHE A 77 -14.43 4.25 6.71
C PHE A 77 -12.94 3.96 6.90
N VAL A 78 -12.41 2.96 6.19
CA VAL A 78 -11.00 2.58 6.32
C VAL A 78 -10.11 3.61 5.65
N GLY A 79 -10.53 4.18 4.51
CA GLY A 79 -9.80 5.28 3.86
C GLY A 79 -9.66 6.51 4.76
N ILE A 80 -10.74 6.94 5.42
CA ILE A 80 -10.70 8.08 6.35
C ILE A 80 -9.86 7.74 7.58
N LEU A 81 -10.06 6.56 8.19
CA LEU A 81 -9.28 6.15 9.37
C LEU A 81 -7.78 6.00 9.06
N TRP A 82 -7.45 5.52 7.87
CA TRP A 82 -6.08 5.46 7.38
C TRP A 82 -5.45 6.85 7.33
N ALA A 83 -6.14 7.82 6.72
CA ALA A 83 -5.64 9.19 6.63
C ALA A 83 -5.52 9.88 8.00
N ILE A 84 -6.47 9.63 8.92
CA ILE A 84 -6.46 10.27 10.23
C ILE A 84 -5.37 9.67 11.14
N VAL A 85 -5.26 8.34 11.22
CA VAL A 85 -4.41 7.70 12.23
C VAL A 85 -3.67 6.47 11.70
N GLY A 86 -4.30 5.65 10.84
CA GLY A 86 -3.73 4.36 10.43
C GLY A 86 -2.38 4.50 9.73
N TYR A 87 -2.20 5.53 8.90
CA TYR A 87 -0.93 5.80 8.24
C TYR A 87 0.19 6.09 9.23
N SER A 88 -0.10 6.84 10.30
CA SER A 88 0.89 7.13 11.36
C SER A 88 1.28 5.88 12.12
N LEU A 89 0.30 5.02 12.45
CA LEU A 89 0.57 3.75 13.15
C LEU A 89 1.35 2.75 12.29
N ALA A 90 1.22 2.81 10.97
CA ALA A 90 1.92 1.91 10.05
C ALA A 90 3.30 2.42 9.62
N PHE A 91 3.44 3.72 9.34
CA PHE A 91 4.64 4.31 8.72
C PHE A 91 5.21 5.52 9.48
N GLY A 92 4.73 5.79 10.70
CA GLY A 92 5.34 6.76 11.60
C GLY A 92 6.59 6.20 12.28
N PRO A 93 7.55 7.05 12.67
CA PRO A 93 8.74 6.63 13.42
C PRO A 93 8.33 6.05 14.78
N GLY A 94 8.40 4.73 14.92
CA GLY A 94 7.95 4.02 16.11
C GLY A 94 8.98 3.04 16.66
N ASN A 95 8.48 1.93 17.19
CA ASN A 95 9.29 0.79 17.65
C ASN A 95 8.99 -0.43 16.77
N ALA A 96 9.67 -1.56 16.99
CA ALA A 96 9.49 -2.77 16.17
C ALA A 96 8.03 -3.31 16.09
N TRP A 97 7.12 -2.89 16.98
CA TRP A 97 5.74 -3.36 17.05
C TRP A 97 4.73 -2.39 16.45
N ILE A 98 4.95 -1.09 16.50
CA ILE A 98 3.99 -0.10 16.01
C ILE A 98 4.68 1.24 15.77
N GLY A 99 4.18 1.98 14.78
CA GLY A 99 4.50 3.38 14.55
C GLY A 99 4.04 4.30 15.69
N ASP A 100 4.23 5.60 15.51
CA ASP A 100 3.82 6.61 16.48
C ASP A 100 2.60 7.41 16.02
N LEU A 101 2.32 8.53 16.71
CA LEU A 101 1.23 9.46 16.38
C LEU A 101 1.72 10.76 15.73
N SER A 102 2.96 10.80 15.22
CA SER A 102 3.54 12.04 14.66
C SER A 102 2.88 12.47 13.34
N ARG A 103 2.31 11.51 12.59
CA ARG A 103 1.67 11.74 11.28
C ARG A 103 0.15 11.69 11.33
N VAL A 104 -0.43 11.83 12.52
CA VAL A 104 -1.88 11.92 12.70
C VAL A 104 -2.43 13.14 11.96
N PHE A 105 -3.62 13.01 11.36
CA PHE A 105 -4.22 13.97 10.44
C PHE A 105 -3.31 14.35 9.26
N LEU A 106 -2.46 13.41 8.81
CA LEU A 106 -1.50 13.63 7.72
C LEU A 106 -0.46 14.73 8.02
N SER A 107 -0.19 15.00 9.32
CA SER A 107 0.86 15.93 9.72
C SER A 107 2.22 15.49 9.16
N GLY A 108 2.91 16.39 8.45
CA GLY A 108 4.19 16.09 7.80
C GLY A 108 4.10 15.19 6.55
N VAL A 109 2.89 14.86 6.08
CA VAL A 109 2.69 14.15 4.81
C VAL A 109 2.47 15.17 3.69
N THR A 110 3.58 15.62 3.11
CA THR A 110 3.63 16.65 2.07
C THR A 110 3.87 16.03 0.67
N PRO A 111 3.84 16.83 -0.41
CA PRO A 111 4.30 16.38 -1.73
C PRO A 111 5.82 16.19 -1.85
N ASP A 112 6.57 16.32 -0.74
CA ASP A 112 8.02 16.14 -0.74
C ASP A 112 8.42 14.69 -1.07
N PRO A 113 9.66 14.46 -1.53
CA PRO A 113 10.10 13.14 -1.92
C PRO A 113 10.13 12.15 -0.74
N GLN A 114 9.45 11.02 -0.90
CA GLN A 114 9.61 9.81 -0.09
C GLN A 114 10.19 8.72 -1.01
N GLY A 115 11.52 8.58 -1.01
CA GLY A 115 12.21 7.83 -2.06
C GLY A 115 12.13 8.57 -3.40
N THR A 116 11.67 7.91 -4.46
CA THR A 116 11.56 8.53 -5.80
C THR A 116 10.16 9.08 -6.13
N ILE A 117 9.21 9.02 -5.20
CA ILE A 117 7.82 9.46 -5.40
C ILE A 117 7.38 10.45 -4.32
N PRO A 118 6.33 11.26 -4.54
CA PRO A 118 5.77 12.12 -3.51
C PRO A 118 5.28 11.33 -2.28
N HIS A 119 5.55 11.83 -1.08
CA HIS A 119 5.14 11.18 0.16
C HIS A 119 3.60 11.01 0.25
N VAL A 120 2.84 12.01 -0.22
CA VAL A 120 1.38 11.90 -0.34
C VAL A 120 0.92 10.76 -1.25
N LEU A 121 1.68 10.45 -2.32
CA LEU A 121 1.37 9.35 -3.22
C LEU A 121 1.65 8.00 -2.55
N PHE A 122 2.75 7.89 -1.80
CA PHE A 122 3.03 6.70 -1.01
C PHE A 122 1.92 6.43 0.01
N MET A 123 1.45 7.46 0.73
CA MET A 123 0.34 7.35 1.69
C MET A 123 -0.95 6.87 1.03
N ALA A 124 -1.30 7.44 -0.14
CA ALA A 124 -2.49 7.06 -0.89
C ALA A 124 -2.40 5.62 -1.41
N TYR A 125 -1.25 5.25 -1.99
CA TYR A 125 -0.99 3.90 -2.48
C TYR A 125 -1.16 2.86 -1.36
N GLN A 126 -0.52 3.07 -0.22
CA GLN A 126 -0.62 2.16 0.93
C GLN A 126 -2.05 2.10 1.50
N GLY A 127 -2.78 3.21 1.47
CA GLY A 127 -4.18 3.27 1.89
C GLY A 127 -5.09 2.35 1.08
N THR A 128 -4.80 2.14 -0.21
CA THR A 128 -5.59 1.21 -1.05
C THR A 128 -5.48 -0.24 -0.57
N PHE A 129 -4.32 -0.66 -0.05
CA PHE A 129 -4.13 -2.00 0.54
C PHE A 129 -4.90 -2.17 1.85
N ALA A 130 -4.94 -1.12 2.68
CA ALA A 130 -5.74 -1.12 3.90
C ALA A 130 -7.23 -1.31 3.58
N ILE A 131 -7.72 -0.58 2.59
CA ILE A 131 -9.11 -0.63 2.13
C ILE A 131 -9.46 -2.02 1.61
N ILE A 132 -8.71 -2.57 0.63
CA ILE A 132 -9.05 -3.87 0.03
C ILE A 132 -8.96 -5.00 1.06
N THR A 133 -7.98 -4.94 1.98
CA THR A 133 -7.83 -5.96 3.01
C THR A 133 -9.02 -5.99 3.97
N ALA A 134 -9.51 -4.81 4.39
CA ALA A 134 -10.73 -4.72 5.19
C ALA A 134 -11.96 -5.16 4.40
N ALA A 135 -12.04 -4.84 3.11
CA ALA A 135 -13.15 -5.25 2.25
C ALA A 135 -13.23 -6.78 2.08
N LEU A 136 -12.09 -7.49 2.02
CA LEU A 136 -12.05 -8.96 1.93
C LEU A 136 -12.70 -9.67 3.12
N ILE A 137 -12.68 -9.04 4.30
CA ILE A 137 -13.34 -9.57 5.50
C ILE A 137 -14.84 -9.74 5.23
N SER A 138 -15.47 -8.83 4.48
CA SER A 138 -16.90 -8.89 4.18
C SER A 138 -17.30 -10.27 3.65
N GLY A 139 -16.52 -10.87 2.75
CA GLY A 139 -16.78 -12.18 2.14
C GLY A 139 -16.94 -13.33 3.15
N ALA A 140 -16.23 -13.29 4.28
CA ALA A 140 -16.28 -14.36 5.28
C ALA A 140 -17.52 -14.28 6.20
N ILE A 141 -18.13 -13.10 6.28
CA ILE A 141 -19.18 -12.77 7.28
C ILE A 141 -20.50 -12.34 6.63
N VAL A 142 -20.58 -12.37 5.30
CA VAL A 142 -21.80 -12.04 4.56
C VAL A 142 -22.98 -12.86 5.11
N GLU A 143 -24.14 -12.23 5.25
CA GLU A 143 -25.38 -12.80 5.84
C GLU A 143 -25.29 -13.18 7.34
N ARG A 144 -24.13 -13.02 8.01
CA ARG A 144 -23.92 -13.46 9.40
C ARG A 144 -23.70 -12.32 10.40
N MET A 145 -23.51 -11.08 9.92
CA MET A 145 -23.27 -9.92 10.76
C MET A 145 -24.13 -8.71 10.33
N ARG A 146 -24.56 -7.90 11.31
CA ARG A 146 -25.25 -6.63 11.05
C ARG A 146 -24.27 -5.63 10.43
N PHE A 147 -24.74 -4.77 9.53
CA PHE A 147 -23.91 -3.79 8.83
C PHE A 147 -23.19 -2.83 9.79
N SER A 148 -23.86 -2.31 10.82
CA SER A 148 -23.24 -1.42 11.81
C SER A 148 -22.12 -2.11 12.60
N ALA A 149 -22.34 -3.37 13.00
CA ALA A 149 -21.32 -4.17 13.67
C ALA A 149 -20.12 -4.44 12.75
N TYR A 150 -20.37 -4.67 11.46
CA TYR A 150 -19.32 -4.79 10.45
C TYR A 150 -18.47 -3.53 10.31
N VAL A 151 -19.10 -2.36 10.20
CA VAL A 151 -18.38 -1.08 10.08
C VAL A 151 -17.50 -0.81 11.31
N ALA A 152 -18.04 -1.05 12.52
CA ALA A 152 -17.27 -0.92 13.75
C ALA A 152 -16.10 -1.92 13.79
N PHE A 153 -16.33 -3.16 13.36
CA PHE A 153 -15.32 -4.20 13.30
C PHE A 153 -14.17 -3.83 12.36
N ILE A 154 -14.44 -3.49 11.10
CA ILE A 154 -13.38 -3.15 10.13
C ILE A 154 -12.61 -1.89 10.54
N SER A 155 -13.27 -0.95 11.22
CA SER A 155 -12.66 0.27 11.73
C SER A 155 -11.63 -0.06 12.82
N LEU A 156 -12.02 -0.86 13.81
CA LEU A 156 -11.12 -1.30 14.87
C LEU A 156 -10.01 -2.21 14.32
N TRP A 157 -10.36 -3.14 13.44
CA TRP A 157 -9.44 -4.09 12.84
C TRP A 157 -8.36 -3.38 11.99
N ALA A 158 -8.74 -2.35 11.23
CA ALA A 158 -7.78 -1.56 10.45
C ALA A 158 -6.70 -0.90 11.33
N LEU A 159 -7.07 -0.46 12.53
CA LEU A 159 -6.13 0.23 13.44
C LEU A 159 -5.33 -0.73 14.31
N VAL A 160 -5.97 -1.78 14.84
CA VAL A 160 -5.36 -2.67 15.86
C VAL A 160 -4.68 -3.88 15.22
N VAL A 161 -5.07 -4.27 14.01
CA VAL A 161 -4.52 -5.45 13.34
C VAL A 161 -3.77 -5.06 12.07
N TYR A 162 -4.44 -4.37 11.13
CA TYR A 162 -3.81 -4.05 9.85
C TYR A 162 -2.62 -3.11 10.02
N SER A 163 -2.77 -2.01 10.76
CA SER A 163 -1.70 -1.01 10.90
C SER A 163 -0.43 -1.57 11.58
N PRO A 164 -0.51 -2.35 12.68
CA PRO A 164 0.68 -3.00 13.25
C PRO A 164 1.32 -4.03 12.31
N ILE A 165 0.52 -4.85 11.61
CA ILE A 165 1.07 -5.82 10.65
C ILE A 165 1.76 -5.09 9.50
N ALA A 166 1.17 -4.02 8.99
CA ALA A 166 1.79 -3.18 7.97
C ALA A 166 3.11 -2.58 8.48
N HIS A 167 3.17 -2.16 9.75
CA HIS A 167 4.40 -1.69 10.38
C HIS A 167 5.49 -2.77 10.44
N TRP A 168 5.14 -4.01 10.80
CA TRP A 168 6.14 -5.09 10.90
C TRP A 168 6.77 -5.48 9.56
N VAL A 169 6.01 -5.32 8.47
CA VAL A 169 6.43 -5.79 7.15
C VAL A 169 7.01 -4.65 6.30
N TRP A 170 6.46 -3.44 6.42
CA TRP A 170 6.76 -2.31 5.53
C TRP A 170 7.12 -1.00 6.25
N GLY A 171 6.98 -0.94 7.58
CA GLY A 171 7.16 0.26 8.40
C GLY A 171 8.61 0.66 8.67
#